data_AF-A0A8H4BLT6-F1
#
_entry.id   AF-A0A8H4BLT6-F1
#
_cell.length_a   1.000
_cell.length_b   1.000
_cell.length_c   1.000
_cell.angle_alpha   90.00
_cell.angle_beta   90.00
_cell.angle_gamma   90.00
#
_symmetry.space_group_name_H-M   'P 1'
#
loop_
_entity.id
_entity.type
_entity.pdbx_description
1 polymer ?
#
loop_
_entity_poly.entity_id
_entity_poly.type
_entity_poly.pdbx_seq_one_letter_code
_entity_poly.pdbx_strand_id
1 'polypeptide(L)'
;MVAMKDYKLGMLIILKLEHNVKVDFFVCAIKMPRYSSNKYESNFVKMHREMKTIIDEQVNIGLDSPFCYGLLVEGYDCYLLVRRKA
;
A
#
# COMPACT_ATOMS: atom_id res chain seq x y z
N MET A 1 -10.05 -14.00 0.00
CA MET A 1 -11.09 -12.98 -0.22
C MET A 1 -11.60 -12.51 1.13
N VAL A 2 -11.23 -11.31 1.56
CA VAL A 2 -11.77 -10.73 2.81
C VAL A 2 -13.18 -10.20 2.50
N ALA A 3 -14.15 -10.57 3.33
CA ALA A 3 -15.55 -10.22 3.14
C ALA A 3 -15.77 -8.69 3.18
N MET A 4 -16.31 -8.14 2.10
CA MET A 4 -16.56 -6.70 1.87
C MET A 4 -17.60 -6.04 2.81
N LYS A 5 -18.13 -6.73 3.82
CA LYS A 5 -19.33 -6.25 4.54
C LYS A 5 -19.07 -5.18 5.59
N ASP A 6 -17.83 -5.03 6.06
CA ASP A 6 -17.50 -4.08 7.15
C ASP A 6 -16.53 -2.96 6.74
N TYR A 7 -16.20 -2.83 5.45
CA TYR A 7 -15.24 -1.84 4.97
C TYR A 7 -15.91 -0.69 4.22
N LYS A 8 -16.12 0.45 4.91
CA LYS A 8 -16.57 1.70 4.27
C LYS A 8 -15.39 2.26 3.45
N LEU A 9 -15.41 2.00 2.14
CA LEU A 9 -14.41 2.53 1.20
C LEU A 9 -14.43 4.06 1.23
N GLY A 10 -13.46 4.68 1.90
CA GLY A 10 -13.29 6.13 1.93
C GLY A 10 -12.74 6.70 0.61
N MET A 11 -12.15 5.86 -0.24
CA MET A 11 -11.63 6.25 -1.55
C MET A 11 -11.55 5.04 -2.48
N LEU A 12 -11.92 5.22 -3.75
CA LEU A 12 -11.72 4.25 -4.83
C LEU A 12 -10.47 4.68 -5.61
N ILE A 13 -9.52 3.76 -5.77
CA ILE A 13 -8.30 4.02 -6.53
C ILE A 13 -8.35 3.18 -7.79
N ILE A 14 -8.44 3.86 -8.94
CA ILE A 14 -8.37 3.23 -10.25
C ILE A 14 -6.97 3.50 -10.79
N LEU A 15 -6.21 2.44 -10.99
CA LEU A 15 -4.88 2.52 -11.59
C LEU A 15 -5.03 2.35 -13.09
N LYS A 16 -4.83 3.43 -13.84
CA LYS A 16 -4.60 3.33 -15.27
C LYS A 16 -3.11 3.09 -15.50
N LEU A 17 -2.76 1.85 -15.82
CA LEU A 17 -1.38 1.49 -16.12
C LEU A 17 -1.07 1.86 -17.57
N GLU A 18 -0.04 2.66 -17.77
CA GLU A 18 0.52 2.95 -19.09
C GLU A 18 1.97 2.40 -19.14
N HIS A 19 2.51 2.16 -20.34
CA HIS A 19 3.94 1.82 -20.53
C HIS A 19 4.42 0.47 -19.95
N ASN A 20 3.58 -0.58 -19.97
CA ASN A 20 3.98 -1.94 -19.54
C ASN A 20 4.40 -2.05 -18.05
N VAL A 21 3.93 -1.14 -17.20
CA VAL A 21 4.20 -1.19 -15.76
C VAL A 21 3.42 -2.34 -15.13
N LYS A 22 4.14 -3.34 -14.62
CA LYS A 22 3.55 -4.43 -13.82
C LYS A 22 3.23 -3.92 -12.41
N VAL A 23 1.95 -3.93 -12.05
CA VAL A 23 1.46 -3.66 -10.69
C VAL A 23 0.61 -4.84 -10.28
N ASP A 24 1.11 -5.65 -9.35
CA ASP A 24 0.32 -6.75 -8.82
C ASP A 24 -0.64 -6.19 -7.75
N PHE A 25 -0.16 -5.28 -6.90
CA PHE A 25 -0.96 -4.64 -5.85
C PHE A 25 -0.58 -3.18 -5.61
N PHE A 26 -1.58 -2.40 -5.18
CA PHE A 26 -1.42 -1.01 -4.78
C PHE A 26 -2.08 -0.76 -3.43
N VAL A 27 -1.31 -0.24 -2.50
CA VAL A 27 -1.75 0.13 -1.16
C VAL A 27 -1.83 1.66 -1.11
N CYS A 28 -2.91 2.19 -0.55
CA CYS A 28 -3.00 3.62 -0.30
C CYS A 28 -3.39 3.86 1.15
N ALA A 29 -2.55 4.60 1.86
CA ALA A 29 -2.77 5.01 3.22
C ALA A 29 -2.96 6.54 3.25
N ILE A 30 -4.16 6.99 3.57
CA ILE A 30 -4.46 8.41 3.75
C ILE A 30 -4.53 8.71 5.23
N LYS A 31 -3.74 9.68 5.68
CA LYS A 31 -3.68 10.15 7.06
C LYS A 31 -4.01 11.64 7.11
N MET A 32 -4.85 12.01 8.08
CA MET A 32 -5.19 13.42 8.30
C MET A 32 -3.92 14.22 8.67
N PRO A 33 -3.80 15.46 8.20
CA PRO A 33 -2.72 16.34 8.62
C PRO A 33 -2.73 16.45 10.14
N ARG A 34 -1.55 16.36 10.77
CA ARG A 34 -1.33 16.41 12.24
C ARG A 34 -1.65 15.15 13.03
N TYR A 35 -2.16 14.09 12.40
CA TYR A 35 -2.11 12.72 12.94
C TYR A 35 -0.82 12.02 12.49
N SER A 36 0.32 12.70 12.67
CA SER A 36 1.62 12.08 12.46
C SER A 36 1.78 10.99 13.52
N SER A 37 2.10 9.78 13.06
CA SER A 37 2.83 8.73 13.78
C SER A 37 2.76 8.74 15.30
N ASN A 38 2.19 7.66 15.86
CA ASN A 38 2.43 7.31 17.26
C ASN A 38 3.93 7.52 17.59
N LYS A 39 4.28 8.04 18.76
CA LYS A 39 5.65 8.51 19.12
C LYS A 39 6.76 7.46 18.90
N TYR A 40 6.37 6.22 18.68
CA TYR A 40 7.19 5.02 18.54
C TYR A 40 7.31 4.49 17.10
N GLU A 41 6.45 4.90 16.16
CA GLU A 41 6.46 4.32 14.81
C GLU A 41 5.90 5.28 13.75
N SER A 42 6.72 5.59 12.73
CA SER A 42 6.33 6.42 11.61
C SER A 42 5.29 5.73 10.72
N ASN A 43 4.42 6.52 10.07
CA ASN A 43 3.45 5.97 9.12
C ASN A 43 4.14 5.31 7.91
N PHE A 44 5.37 5.73 7.57
CA PHE A 44 6.23 5.03 6.61
C PHE A 44 6.56 3.60 7.04
N VAL A 45 6.94 3.38 8.30
CA VAL A 45 7.27 2.04 8.80
C VAL A 45 6.03 1.14 8.79
N LYS A 46 4.87 1.69 9.17
CA LYS A 46 3.59 0.96 9.11
C LYS A 46 3.24 0.54 7.69
N MET A 47 3.31 1.48 6.73
CA MET A 47 3.02 1.17 5.34
C MET A 47 4.03 0.17 4.77
N HIS A 48 5.32 0.29 5.12
CA HIS A 48 6.33 -0.70 4.71
C HIS A 48 6.06 -2.11 5.24
N ARG A 49 5.53 -2.23 6.46
CA ARG A 49 5.13 -3.53 7.06
C ARG A 49 3.94 -4.10 6.32
N GLU A 50 2.90 -3.31 6.08
CA GLU A 50 1.72 -3.72 5.30
C GLU A 50 2.11 -4.19 3.89
N MET A 51 2.93 -3.40 3.18
CA MET A 51 3.44 -3.78 1.85
C MET A 51 4.27 -5.06 1.89
N LYS A 52 5.03 -5.31 2.96
CA LYS A 52 5.78 -6.57 3.14
C LYS A 52 4.83 -7.75 3.32
N THR A 53 3.84 -7.63 4.21
CA THR A 53 2.84 -8.68 4.45
C THR A 53 2.12 -9.06 3.17
N ILE A 54 1.70 -8.05 2.38
CA ILE A 54 1.04 -8.29 1.09
C ILE A 54 1.98 -9.04 0.13
N ILE A 55 3.24 -8.60 0.00
CA ILE A 55 4.23 -9.28 -0.86
C ILE A 55 4.43 -10.73 -0.39
N ASP A 56 4.59 -10.96 0.90
CA ASP A 56 4.81 -12.29 1.47
C ASP A 56 3.59 -13.20 1.19
N GLU A 57 2.36 -12.68 1.35
CA GLU A 57 1.13 -13.39 0.98
C GLU A 57 1.07 -13.72 -0.52
N GLN A 58 1.48 -12.79 -1.40
CA GLN A 58 1.54 -13.05 -2.84
C GLN A 58 2.54 -14.15 -3.19
N VAL A 59 3.73 -14.12 -2.57
CA VAL A 59 4.73 -15.19 -2.75
C VAL A 59 4.16 -16.53 -2.29
N ASN A 60 3.46 -16.56 -1.15
CA ASN A 60 2.88 -17.77 -0.60
C ASN A 60 1.80 -18.40 -1.50
N ILE A 61 1.08 -17.59 -2.29
CA ILE A 61 0.12 -18.08 -3.28
C ILE A 61 0.75 -18.41 -4.65
N GLY A 62 2.07 -18.31 -4.77
CA GLY A 62 2.82 -18.70 -5.97
C GLY A 62 3.04 -17.59 -7.00
N LEU A 63 2.85 -16.32 -6.65
CA LEU A 63 3.25 -15.21 -7.52
C LEU A 63 4.77 -15.08 -7.54
N ASP A 64 5.35 -15.25 -8.73
CA ASP A 64 6.76 -15.00 -8.96
C ASP A 64 7.02 -13.50 -9.12
N SER A 65 7.92 -12.97 -8.29
CA SER A 65 8.36 -11.56 -8.27
C SER A 65 7.20 -10.55 -8.14
N PRO A 66 6.41 -10.60 -7.05
CA PRO A 66 5.31 -9.67 -6.88
C PRO A 66 5.80 -8.25 -6.63
N PHE A 67 5.03 -7.31 -7.15
CA PHE A 67 5.34 -5.90 -7.15
C PHE A 67 4.24 -5.10 -6.45
N CYS A 68 4.64 -4.36 -5.42
CA CYS A 68 3.72 -3.59 -4.59
C CYS A 68 4.12 -2.11 -4.60
N TYR A 69 3.14 -1.26 -4.89
CA TYR A 69 3.26 0.19 -4.76
C TYR A 69 2.44 0.64 -3.56
N GLY A 70 2.99 1.60 -2.80
CA GLY A 70 2.34 2.20 -1.65
C GLY A 70 2.26 3.70 -1.84
N LEU A 71 1.07 4.30 -1.73
CA LEU A 71 0.89 5.74 -1.69
C LEU A 71 0.51 6.16 -0.27
N LEU A 72 1.42 6.88 0.39
CA LEU A 72 1.15 7.51 1.68
C LEU A 72 0.79 8.96 1.44
N VAL A 73 -0.42 9.35 1.82
CA VAL A 73 -0.88 10.74 1.80
C VAL A 73 -0.93 11.23 3.24
N GLU A 74 -0.09 12.21 3.59
CA GLU A 74 -0.08 12.86 4.90
C GLU A 74 -0.42 14.34 4.76
N GLY A 75 -1.66 14.70 5.07
CA GLY A 75 -2.11 16.07 4.86
C GLY A 75 -2.13 16.44 3.38
N TYR A 76 -1.22 17.35 2.98
CA TYR A 76 -1.06 17.79 1.60
C TYR A 76 0.11 17.13 0.88
N ASP A 77 0.90 16.32 1.60
CA ASP A 77 2.08 15.65 1.06
C ASP A 77 1.73 14.24 0.60
N CYS A 78 2.29 13.84 -0.54
CA CYS A 78 2.12 12.53 -1.13
C CYS A 78 3.47 11.84 -1.31
N TYR A 79 3.59 10.61 -0.83
CA TYR A 79 4.80 9.81 -0.88
C TYR A 79 4.52 8.48 -1.58
N LEU A 80 5.17 8.26 -2.72
CA LEU A 80 5.12 6.99 -3.44
C LEU A 80 6.27 6.09 -2.99
N LEU A 81 5.93 4.90 -2.51
CA LEU A 81 6.86 3.87 -2.09
C LEU A 81 6.72 2.66 -3.02
N VAL A 82 7.86 2.05 -3.33
CA VAL A 82 7.94 0.88 -4.21
C VAL A 82 8.61 -0.23 -3.43
N ARG A 83 7.99 -1.42 -3.44
CA ARG A 83 8.57 -2.61 -2.85
C ARG A 83 8.48 -3.77 -3.83
N ARG A 84 9.58 -4.50 -3.93
CA ARG A 84 9.72 -5.74 -4.69
C ARG A 84 10.32 -6.79 -3.77
N LYS A 85 10.06 -8.06 -4.05
CA LYS A 85 10.86 -9.15 -3.47
C LYS A 85 12.31 -8.97 -3.93
N ALA A 86 13.25 -8.97 -2.98
CA ALA A 86 14.69 -8.98 -3.27
C ALA A 86 15.13 -10.37 -3.74
#